data_AF-A0A6A7LEC7-F1
#
_entry.id   AF-A0A6A7LEC7-F1
#
_cell.length_a   1.000
_cell.length_b   1.000
_cell.length_c   1.000
_cell.angle_alpha   90.00
_cell.angle_beta   90.00
_cell.angle_gamma   90.00
#
_symmetry.space_group_name_H-M   'P 1'
#
loop_
_entity.id
_entity.type
_entity.pdbx_description
1 polymer ?
#
loop_
_entity_poly.entity_id
_entity_poly.type
_entity_poly.pdbx_seq_one_letter_code
_entity_poly.pdbx_strand_id
1 'polypeptide(L)'
;MLQKKDANKKDIRRIRNVFNSSKYSLRILSKIYYGYRPSQIARQLGISVQNVNYYTSNLIDLKLIEKVIDRSGIVWKVTERGLFILQQFITRSVNSHNNQNNPSSLFYDAKIPVRLHNVSFAFKINCSLEHLKIPWKEMKNGVSRHTVVKKNREDENTVDLIKTSNLTNSVMLVHVKESFTFNSYKEIIRLYEDARTTAVRTAVQLRIEISATGGLVKKPHFAFEGDLIALYLATFETASIKTKNDKGRVWVDASHGAGELETNDPDYAYKYLTMPENVFDLSKDIRKIESKISGYKRCYDPLVTDNN
;
A
#
# COMPACT_ATOMS: atom_id res chain seq x y z
N MET A 1 34.17 19.56 25.71
CA MET A 1 33.66 19.32 24.33
C MET A 1 33.66 17.83 23.92
N LEU A 2 34.63 17.02 24.36
CA LEU A 2 34.70 15.57 24.08
C LEU A 2 33.51 14.76 24.65
N GLN A 3 33.08 15.02 25.88
CA GLN A 3 31.96 14.29 26.52
C GLN A 3 30.60 14.43 25.79
N LYS A 4 30.32 15.58 25.15
CA LYS A 4 29.10 15.78 24.34
C LYS A 4 29.12 14.97 23.04
N LYS A 5 30.30 14.73 22.45
CA LYS A 5 30.45 13.93 21.21
C LYS A 5 30.22 12.44 21.48
N ASP A 6 30.69 11.93 22.62
CA ASP A 6 30.56 10.51 22.96
C ASP A 6 29.14 10.14 23.41
N ALA A 7 28.46 11.02 24.14
CA ALA A 7 27.05 10.85 24.48
C ALA A 7 26.16 10.74 23.23
N ASN A 8 26.42 11.58 22.21
CA ASN A 8 25.66 11.57 20.95
C ASN A 8 25.92 10.30 20.12
N LYS A 9 27.16 9.78 20.09
CA LYS A 9 27.48 8.51 19.41
C LYS A 9 26.77 7.31 20.04
N LYS A 10 26.72 7.25 21.37
CA LYS A 10 26.03 6.17 22.11
C LYS A 10 24.52 6.19 21.83
N ASP A 11 23.92 7.38 21.82
CA ASP A 11 22.52 7.58 21.49
C ASP A 11 22.17 7.15 20.06
N ILE A 12 22.97 7.56 19.07
CA ILE A 12 22.77 7.15 17.67
C ILE A 12 22.88 5.63 17.52
N ARG A 13 23.84 4.99 18.20
CA ARG A 13 23.99 3.52 18.18
C ARG A 13 22.76 2.83 18.77
N ARG A 14 22.23 3.35 19.89
CA ARG A 14 21.04 2.82 20.54
C ARG A 14 19.79 2.95 19.65
N ILE A 15 19.61 4.10 19.00
CA ILE A 15 18.54 4.31 18.02
C ILE A 15 18.64 3.30 16.86
N ARG A 16 19.83 3.14 16.27
CA ARG A 16 20.03 2.14 15.20
C ARG A 16 19.73 0.73 15.67
N ASN A 17 20.17 0.35 16.87
CA ASN A 17 19.91 -0.98 17.41
C ASN A 17 18.40 -1.24 17.54
N VAL A 18 17.61 -0.26 18.02
CA VAL A 18 16.14 -0.41 18.16
C VAL A 18 15.44 -0.59 16.81
N PHE A 19 15.91 0.09 15.75
CA PHE A 19 15.34 -0.05 14.42
C PHE A 19 15.86 -1.28 13.65
N ASN A 20 17.11 -1.69 13.87
CA ASN A 20 17.68 -2.87 13.20
C ASN A 20 17.24 -4.19 13.85
N SER A 21 16.98 -4.19 15.17
CA SER A 21 16.57 -5.40 15.90
C SER A 21 15.07 -5.72 15.77
N SER A 22 14.27 -4.79 15.24
CA SER A 22 12.82 -4.95 15.14
C SER A 22 12.29 -4.44 13.82
N LYS A 23 11.65 -5.34 13.06
CA LYS A 23 10.91 -5.02 11.84
C LYS A 23 9.69 -4.11 12.08
N TYR A 24 9.28 -3.91 13.34
CA TYR A 24 8.07 -3.17 13.70
C TYR A 24 8.35 -1.75 14.22
N SER A 25 9.50 -1.47 14.84
CA SER A 25 9.76 -0.18 15.50
C SER A 25 9.57 1.02 14.58
N LEU A 26 10.08 0.94 13.34
CA LEU A 26 9.95 2.02 12.35
C LEU A 26 8.50 2.17 11.85
N ARG A 27 7.83 1.03 11.60
CA ARG A 27 6.43 1.01 11.16
C ARG A 27 5.51 1.60 12.23
N ILE A 28 5.72 1.25 13.49
CA ILE A 28 4.97 1.79 14.63
C ILE A 28 5.21 3.29 14.78
N LEU A 29 6.48 3.75 14.73
CA LEU A 29 6.79 5.19 14.76
C LEU A 29 6.07 5.94 13.64
N SER A 30 6.09 5.39 12.42
CA SER A 30 5.39 5.96 11.27
C SER A 30 3.87 6.01 11.49
N LYS A 31 3.24 4.97 12.05
CA LYS A 31 1.80 4.99 12.31
C LYS A 31 1.42 5.95 13.44
N ILE A 32 2.28 6.15 14.44
CA ILE A 32 2.06 7.16 15.49
C ILE A 32 2.13 8.57 14.90
N TYR A 33 3.01 8.83 13.93
CA TYR A 33 3.07 10.10 13.21
C TYR A 33 1.71 10.46 12.55
N TYR A 34 0.98 9.45 12.05
CA TYR A 34 -0.38 9.61 11.48
C TYR A 34 -1.51 9.59 12.51
N GLY A 35 -1.21 9.61 13.81
CA GLY A 35 -2.22 9.68 14.86
C GLY A 35 -2.99 8.38 15.11
N TYR A 36 -2.51 7.23 14.60
CA TYR A 36 -3.15 5.95 14.87
C TYR A 36 -3.03 5.53 16.33
N ARG A 37 -4.12 4.98 16.87
CA ARG A 37 -4.17 4.41 18.22
C ARG A 37 -3.52 3.02 18.27
N PRO A 38 -2.98 2.58 19.43
CA PRO A 38 -2.33 1.27 19.57
C PRO A 38 -3.13 0.09 19.02
N SER A 39 -4.45 0.06 19.23
CA SER A 39 -5.32 -1.00 18.70
C SER A 39 -5.42 -1.00 17.17
N GLN A 40 -5.42 0.18 16.55
CA GLN A 40 -5.42 0.31 15.09
C GLN A 40 -4.08 -0.12 14.50
N ILE A 41 -2.98 0.27 15.13
CA ILE A 41 -1.61 -0.13 14.74
C ILE A 41 -1.45 -1.65 14.84
N ALA A 42 -1.88 -2.25 15.95
CA ALA A 42 -1.86 -3.70 16.18
C ALA A 42 -2.59 -4.46 15.07
N ARG A 43 -3.80 -4.01 14.73
CA ARG A 43 -4.61 -4.58 13.65
C ARG A 43 -3.93 -4.46 12.28
N GLN A 44 -3.38 -3.30 11.95
CA GLN A 44 -2.72 -3.08 10.65
C GLN A 44 -1.41 -3.88 10.51
N LEU A 45 -0.68 -4.06 11.61
CA LEU A 45 0.60 -4.77 11.58
C LEU A 45 0.47 -6.28 11.85
N GLY A 46 -0.73 -6.79 12.14
CA GLY A 46 -0.96 -8.20 12.47
C GLY A 46 -0.25 -8.64 13.76
N ILE A 47 -0.15 -7.76 14.76
CA ILE A 47 0.51 -8.03 16.04
C ILE A 47 -0.42 -7.71 17.22
N SER A 48 -0.10 -8.22 18.41
CA SER A 48 -0.86 -7.91 19.62
C SER A 48 -0.68 -6.44 20.04
N VAL A 49 -1.68 -5.87 20.73
CA VAL A 49 -1.57 -4.54 21.34
C VAL A 49 -0.43 -4.47 22.36
N GLN A 50 -0.17 -5.59 23.07
CA GLN A 50 0.96 -5.71 23.99
C GLN A 50 2.30 -5.54 23.27
N ASN A 51 2.47 -6.12 22.08
CA ASN A 51 3.67 -5.92 21.27
C ASN A 51 3.82 -4.46 20.82
N VAL A 52 2.72 -3.80 20.43
CA VAL A 52 2.75 -2.36 20.12
C VAL A 52 3.24 -1.58 21.32
N ASN A 53 2.66 -1.82 22.50
CA ASN A 53 3.05 -1.15 23.75
C ASN A 53 4.54 -1.37 24.06
N TYR A 54 5.03 -2.61 23.94
CA TYR A 54 6.45 -2.94 24.12
C TYR A 54 7.36 -2.10 23.23
N TYR A 55 7.06 -2.00 21.92
CA TYR A 55 7.87 -1.19 21.02
C TYR A 55 7.75 0.31 21.30
N THR A 56 6.57 0.80 21.69
CA THR A 56 6.40 2.21 22.03
C THR A 56 7.17 2.62 23.28
N SER A 57 7.33 1.76 24.28
CA SER A 57 8.19 2.04 25.43
C SER A 57 9.63 2.33 25.01
N ASN A 58 10.19 1.53 24.10
CA ASN A 58 11.52 1.78 23.55
C ASN A 58 11.60 3.11 22.78
N LEU A 59 10.53 3.49 22.06
CA LEU A 59 10.47 4.77 21.35
C LEU A 59 10.36 5.98 22.30
N ILE A 60 9.63 5.83 23.40
CA ILE A 60 9.52 6.84 24.47
C ILE A 60 10.88 7.04 25.15
N ASP A 61 11.56 5.95 25.51
CA ASP A 61 12.87 5.98 26.15
C ASP A 61 13.93 6.69 25.29
N LEU A 62 13.79 6.59 23.97
CA LEU A 62 14.64 7.27 23.00
C LEU A 62 14.19 8.71 22.69
N LYS A 63 13.12 9.18 23.34
CA LYS A 63 12.48 10.49 23.11
C LYS A 63 12.07 10.69 21.65
N LEU A 64 11.65 9.63 20.96
CA LEU A 64 11.17 9.68 19.57
C LEU A 64 9.65 9.90 19.52
N ILE A 65 8.95 9.47 20.57
CA ILE A 65 7.53 9.77 20.77
C ILE A 65 7.33 10.23 22.22
N GLU A 66 6.22 10.90 22.47
CA GLU A 66 5.78 11.33 23.79
C GLU A 66 4.30 10.98 24.02
N LYS A 67 3.92 10.85 25.29
CA LYS A 67 2.52 10.67 25.70
C LYS A 67 1.92 12.05 25.95
N VAL A 68 0.82 12.35 25.26
CA VAL A 68 0.04 13.56 25.45
C VAL A 68 -1.31 13.16 26.01
N ILE A 69 -1.78 13.88 27.02
CA ILE A 69 -3.12 13.71 27.57
C ILE A 69 -4.03 14.67 26.84
N ASP A 70 -5.04 14.14 26.16
CA ASP A 70 -6.12 14.90 25.54
C ASP A 70 -7.46 14.55 26.21
N ARG A 71 -8.51 15.34 25.92
CA ARG A 71 -9.90 15.10 26.35
C ARG A 71 -10.39 13.68 25.99
N SER A 72 -9.80 13.07 24.97
CA SER A 72 -10.13 11.74 24.47
C SER A 72 -9.26 10.61 25.06
N GLY A 73 -8.33 10.92 25.96
CA GLY A 73 -7.43 9.98 26.62
C GLY A 73 -5.95 10.18 26.30
N ILE A 74 -5.14 9.15 26.54
CA ILE A 74 -3.69 9.17 26.25
C ILE A 74 -3.48 8.94 24.75
N VAL A 75 -2.83 9.90 24.08
CA VAL A 75 -2.44 9.83 22.68
C VAL A 75 -0.91 9.87 22.60
N TRP A 76 -0.34 9.15 21.64
CA TRP A 76 1.09 9.25 21.34
C TRP A 76 1.33 10.28 20.25
N LYS A 77 2.33 11.14 20.46
CA LYS A 77 2.76 12.14 19.47
C LYS A 77 4.22 11.91 19.14
N VAL A 78 4.59 12.05 17.87
CA VAL A 78 5.99 12.00 17.44
C VAL A 78 6.68 13.31 17.81
N THR A 79 7.84 13.22 18.45
CA THR A 79 8.65 14.41 18.79
C THR A 79 9.39 14.92 17.57
N GLU A 80 9.95 16.14 17.61
CA GLU A 80 10.82 16.65 16.53
C GLU A 80 12.00 15.70 16.25
N ARG A 81 12.56 15.08 17.29
CA ARG A 81 13.62 14.07 17.16
C ARG A 81 13.10 12.82 16.44
N GLY A 82 11.92 12.34 16.80
CA GLY A 82 11.27 11.22 16.12
C GLY A 82 11.01 11.50 14.65
N LEU A 83 10.54 12.71 14.33
CA LEU A 83 10.30 13.16 12.97
C LEU A 83 11.60 13.24 12.17
N PHE A 84 12.66 13.82 12.74
CA PHE A 84 13.97 13.87 12.13
C PHE A 84 14.50 12.46 11.83
N ILE A 85 14.38 11.52 12.76
CA ILE A 85 14.81 10.14 12.54
C ILE A 85 13.97 9.48 11.44
N LEU A 86 12.64 9.66 11.45
CA LEU A 86 11.75 9.15 10.42
C LEU A 86 12.17 9.67 9.03
N GLN A 87 12.39 10.99 8.91
CA GLN A 87 12.90 11.64 7.70
C GLN A 87 14.29 11.13 7.28
N GLN A 88 15.19 10.86 8.24
CA GLN A 88 16.51 10.31 7.94
C GLN A 88 16.45 8.87 7.43
N PHE A 89 15.54 8.03 7.94
CA PHE A 89 15.34 6.67 7.40
C PHE A 89 14.75 6.72 5.99
N ILE A 90 13.77 7.58 5.79
CA ILE A 90 13.19 7.93 4.48
C ILE A 90 14.27 8.36 3.50
N THR A 91 15.13 9.32 3.89
CA THR A 91 16.13 9.93 3.01
C THR A 91 17.37 9.05 2.82
N ARG A 92 17.76 8.24 3.83
CA ARG A 92 18.86 7.25 3.69
C ARG A 92 18.49 6.10 2.76
N SER A 93 17.21 5.77 2.66
CA SER A 93 16.71 4.87 1.62
C SER A 93 17.04 5.41 0.22
N VAL A 94 17.17 6.73 0.07
CA VAL A 94 17.50 7.40 -1.20
C VAL A 94 19.02 7.60 -1.37
N ASN A 95 19.76 7.91 -0.30
CA ASN A 95 21.18 8.30 -0.38
C ASN A 95 22.21 7.19 -0.10
N SER A 96 21.81 6.03 0.46
CA SER A 96 22.74 4.92 0.79
C SER A 96 23.33 4.20 -0.44
N HIS A 97 22.93 4.56 -1.66
CA HIS A 97 23.28 3.83 -2.88
C HIS A 97 24.55 4.35 -3.59
N ASN A 98 25.15 5.44 -3.13
CA ASN A 98 26.38 6.00 -3.72
C ASN A 98 27.69 5.41 -3.15
N ASN A 99 27.64 4.55 -2.14
CA ASN A 99 28.82 3.84 -1.61
C ASN A 99 28.68 2.32 -1.80
N GLN A 100 28.72 1.87 -3.05
CA GLN A 100 28.80 0.46 -3.41
C GLN A 100 30.23 -0.03 -3.25
N ASN A 101 30.52 -0.67 -2.12
CA ASN A 101 31.61 -1.67 -2.00
C ASN A 101 31.24 -2.84 -1.06
N ASN A 102 29.98 -2.97 -0.65
CA ASN A 102 29.51 -4.15 0.10
C ASN A 102 28.26 -4.75 -0.57
N PRO A 103 28.32 -6.02 -1.03
CA PRO A 103 27.23 -6.68 -1.72
C PRO A 103 26.27 -7.37 -0.73
N SER A 104 25.92 -6.72 0.38
CA SER A 104 24.84 -7.19 1.25
C SER A 104 23.51 -6.62 0.77
N SER A 105 22.94 -7.35 -0.18
CA SER A 105 21.67 -7.21 -0.92
C SER A 105 20.37 -7.07 -0.09
N LEU A 106 20.42 -6.57 1.14
CA LEU A 106 19.26 -6.61 2.06
C LEU A 106 18.21 -5.50 1.87
N PHE A 107 18.39 -4.56 0.93
CA PHE A 107 17.49 -3.41 0.78
C PHE A 107 16.83 -3.25 -0.60
N TYR A 108 17.20 -4.05 -1.60
CA TYR A 108 16.64 -3.95 -2.95
C TYR A 108 15.43 -4.86 -3.19
N ASP A 109 15.08 -5.71 -2.24
CA ASP A 109 13.85 -6.53 -2.29
C ASP A 109 12.66 -5.88 -1.57
N ALA A 110 12.79 -4.63 -1.14
CA ALA A 110 11.68 -3.88 -0.53
C ALA A 110 10.69 -3.43 -1.62
N LYS A 111 10.04 -4.41 -2.28
CA LYS A 111 8.88 -4.17 -3.14
C LYS A 111 7.87 -3.38 -2.32
N ILE A 112 7.37 -2.28 -2.88
CA ILE A 112 6.33 -1.48 -2.24
C ILE A 112 5.10 -2.41 -2.08
N PRO A 113 4.62 -2.67 -0.85
CA PRO A 113 3.43 -3.47 -0.68
C PRO A 113 2.26 -2.75 -1.35
N VAL A 114 1.48 -3.51 -2.12
CA VAL A 114 0.29 -3.04 -2.79
C VAL A 114 -0.93 -3.52 -2.02
N ARG A 115 -1.76 -2.58 -1.58
CA ARG A 115 -3.08 -2.87 -1.03
C ARG A 115 -4.09 -2.88 -2.17
N LEU A 116 -4.64 -4.05 -2.45
CA LEU A 116 -5.75 -4.24 -3.38
C LEU A 116 -7.06 -4.07 -2.63
N HIS A 117 -7.90 -3.15 -3.09
CA HIS A 117 -9.23 -2.95 -2.52
C HIS A 117 -10.27 -2.65 -3.61
N ASN A 118 -11.55 -2.66 -3.19
CA ASN A 118 -12.71 -2.51 -4.09
C ASN A 118 -12.74 -3.59 -5.21
N VAL A 119 -12.27 -4.79 -4.90
CA VAL A 119 -12.28 -5.94 -5.82
C VAL A 119 -13.63 -6.65 -5.72
N SER A 120 -14.32 -6.76 -6.86
CA SER A 120 -15.61 -7.45 -6.93
C SER A 120 -15.71 -8.30 -8.19
N PHE A 121 -16.22 -9.52 -8.03
CA PHE A 121 -16.47 -10.46 -9.12
C PHE A 121 -17.96 -10.73 -9.26
N ALA A 122 -18.47 -10.66 -10.48
CA ALA A 122 -19.86 -10.95 -10.80
C ALA A 122 -19.99 -12.32 -11.47
N PHE A 123 -20.91 -13.12 -10.96
CA PHE A 123 -21.32 -14.40 -11.51
C PHE A 123 -22.75 -14.26 -12.01
N LYS A 124 -23.01 -14.65 -13.27
CA LYS A 124 -24.35 -14.55 -13.86
C LYS A 124 -25.28 -15.53 -13.15
N ILE A 125 -26.50 -15.11 -12.83
CA ILE A 125 -27.53 -16.01 -12.30
C ILE A 125 -28.35 -16.52 -13.48
N ASN A 126 -28.46 -17.84 -13.61
CA ASN A 126 -29.10 -18.51 -14.74
C ASN A 126 -30.53 -18.98 -14.45
N CYS A 127 -31.04 -18.73 -13.24
CA CYS A 127 -32.39 -19.11 -12.84
C CYS A 127 -33.20 -17.94 -12.27
N SER A 128 -34.51 -18.15 -12.11
CA SER A 128 -35.41 -17.17 -11.48
C SER A 128 -35.19 -17.07 -9.97
N LEU A 129 -35.23 -15.85 -9.44
CA LEU A 129 -35.04 -15.56 -8.02
C LEU A 129 -36.34 -15.38 -7.22
N GLU A 130 -37.52 -15.56 -7.84
CA GLU A 130 -38.81 -15.29 -7.18
C GLU A 130 -39.08 -16.24 -6.00
N HIS A 131 -38.50 -17.44 -6.03
CA HIS A 131 -38.67 -18.43 -4.96
C HIS A 131 -37.95 -18.06 -3.66
N LEU A 132 -36.97 -17.14 -3.69
CA LEU A 132 -36.12 -16.83 -2.53
C LEU A 132 -36.84 -16.10 -1.39
N LYS A 133 -38.03 -15.54 -1.61
CA LYS A 133 -38.83 -14.81 -0.59
C LYS A 133 -38.01 -13.82 0.27
N ILE A 134 -36.98 -13.20 -0.33
CA ILE A 134 -36.08 -12.27 0.35
C ILE A 134 -36.57 -10.82 0.21
N PRO A 135 -36.32 -9.95 1.21
CA PRO A 135 -36.65 -8.54 1.13
C PRO A 135 -35.66 -7.84 0.19
N TRP A 136 -36.12 -7.51 -1.01
CA TRP A 136 -35.36 -6.76 -1.99
C TRP A 136 -35.29 -5.29 -1.64
N LYS A 137 -34.09 -4.70 -1.72
CA LYS A 137 -33.91 -3.24 -1.66
C LYS A 137 -33.89 -2.70 -3.08
N GLU A 138 -34.89 -1.90 -3.44
CA GLU A 138 -34.91 -1.22 -4.73
C GLU A 138 -33.74 -0.23 -4.86
N MET A 139 -33.17 -0.21 -6.05
CA MET A 139 -32.15 0.72 -6.52
C MET A 139 -32.68 1.47 -7.74
N LYS A 140 -31.87 2.38 -8.28
CA LYS A 140 -32.23 3.12 -9.50
C LYS A 140 -32.41 2.18 -10.69
N ASN A 141 -33.26 2.59 -11.63
CA ASN A 141 -33.46 1.95 -12.94
C ASN A 141 -34.00 0.50 -12.88
N GLY A 142 -34.89 0.20 -11.93
CA GLY A 142 -35.51 -1.13 -11.82
C GLY A 142 -34.55 -2.25 -11.43
N VAL A 143 -33.42 -1.89 -10.80
CA VAL A 143 -32.47 -2.82 -10.22
C VAL A 143 -32.83 -3.01 -8.75
N SER A 144 -32.75 -4.23 -8.24
CA SER A 144 -32.97 -4.56 -6.84
C SER A 144 -31.77 -5.31 -6.29
N ARG A 145 -31.41 -5.05 -5.04
CA ARG A 145 -30.27 -5.66 -4.36
C ARG A 145 -30.68 -6.31 -3.06
N HIS A 146 -30.08 -7.45 -2.76
CA HIS A 146 -30.15 -8.07 -1.44
C HIS A 146 -28.77 -8.58 -1.02
N THR A 147 -28.34 -8.28 0.20
CA THR A 147 -27.06 -8.76 0.75
C THR A 147 -27.29 -10.06 1.51
N VAL A 148 -26.78 -11.16 0.97
CA VAL A 148 -26.94 -12.52 1.53
C VAL A 148 -25.93 -12.74 2.64
N VAL A 149 -24.66 -12.45 2.35
CA VAL A 149 -23.57 -12.60 3.32
C VAL A 149 -23.10 -11.20 3.69
N LYS A 150 -23.35 -10.83 4.95
CA LYS A 150 -22.85 -9.59 5.54
C LYS A 150 -21.46 -9.84 6.12
N LYS A 151 -20.62 -8.80 6.05
CA LYS A 151 -19.30 -8.80 6.68
C LYS A 151 -19.48 -8.98 8.18
N ASN A 152 -19.19 -10.18 8.70
CA ASN A 152 -19.04 -10.39 10.14
C ASN A 152 -17.54 -10.23 10.48
N ARG A 153 -17.14 -10.37 11.74
CA ARG A 153 -15.74 -10.16 12.16
C ARG A 153 -14.78 -11.25 11.66
N GLU A 154 -15.29 -12.35 11.11
CA GLU A 154 -14.53 -13.57 10.77
C GLU A 154 -14.59 -13.96 9.28
N ASP A 155 -15.67 -13.62 8.57
CA ASP A 155 -15.86 -13.80 7.12
C ASP A 155 -15.42 -12.55 6.35
N GLU A 156 -14.56 -12.82 5.38
CA GLU A 156 -13.78 -11.81 4.69
C GLU A 156 -14.49 -11.23 3.45
N ASN A 157 -15.48 -11.94 2.90
CA ASN A 157 -16.17 -11.57 1.67
C ASN A 157 -17.65 -11.22 1.94
N THR A 158 -18.19 -10.31 1.14
CA THR A 158 -19.64 -10.03 1.14
C THR A 158 -20.26 -10.47 -0.17
N VAL A 159 -21.48 -10.98 -0.10
CA VAL A 159 -22.21 -11.46 -1.29
C VAL A 159 -23.51 -10.71 -1.42
N ASP A 160 -23.69 -10.05 -2.55
CA ASP A 160 -24.93 -9.43 -2.96
C ASP A 160 -25.57 -10.20 -4.12
N LEU A 161 -26.88 -10.32 -4.07
CA LEU A 161 -27.70 -10.64 -5.25
C LEU A 161 -28.19 -9.34 -5.84
N ILE A 162 -28.03 -9.20 -7.15
CA ILE A 162 -28.54 -8.09 -7.93
C ILE A 162 -29.53 -8.65 -8.94
N LYS A 163 -30.79 -8.26 -8.78
CA LYS A 163 -31.90 -8.60 -9.67
C LYS A 163 -32.18 -7.40 -10.57
N THR A 164 -32.43 -7.65 -11.85
CA THR A 164 -32.92 -6.62 -12.79
C THR A 164 -34.21 -7.08 -13.44
N SER A 165 -34.97 -6.16 -14.03
CA SER A 165 -36.20 -6.49 -14.77
C SER A 165 -35.95 -7.45 -15.93
N ASN A 166 -34.75 -7.43 -16.52
CA ASN A 166 -34.31 -8.45 -17.45
C ASN A 166 -33.68 -9.63 -16.68
N LEU A 167 -34.39 -10.75 -16.61
CA LEU A 167 -33.95 -11.95 -15.89
C LEU A 167 -32.56 -12.42 -16.33
N THR A 168 -32.17 -12.21 -17.60
CA THR A 168 -30.86 -12.63 -18.11
C THR A 168 -29.70 -11.82 -17.56
N ASN A 169 -29.96 -10.72 -16.86
CA ASN A 169 -28.94 -9.78 -16.39
C ASN A 169 -28.80 -9.79 -14.86
N SER A 170 -29.45 -10.73 -14.17
CA SER A 170 -29.26 -10.90 -12.73
C SER A 170 -27.87 -11.48 -12.44
N VAL A 171 -27.21 -10.95 -11.41
CA VAL A 171 -25.85 -11.34 -11.04
C VAL A 171 -25.71 -11.53 -9.54
N MET A 172 -24.86 -12.48 -9.15
CA MET A 172 -24.31 -12.60 -7.82
C MET A 172 -22.98 -11.85 -7.79
N LEU A 173 -22.87 -10.84 -6.94
CA LEU A 173 -21.69 -10.02 -6.78
C LEU A 173 -20.97 -10.41 -5.49
N VAL A 174 -19.75 -10.91 -5.61
CA VAL A 174 -18.87 -11.20 -4.47
C VAL A 174 -17.87 -10.07 -4.33
N HIS A 175 -17.94 -9.32 -3.24
CA HIS A 175 -16.91 -8.33 -2.88
C HIS A 175 -15.89 -9.00 -1.99
N VAL A 176 -14.64 -8.97 -2.44
CA VAL A 176 -13.54 -9.62 -1.77
C VAL A 176 -12.93 -8.67 -0.74
N LYS A 177 -12.41 -9.21 0.37
CA LYS A 177 -11.64 -8.40 1.33
C LYS A 177 -10.48 -7.67 0.66
N GLU A 178 -10.07 -6.60 1.32
CA GLU A 178 -8.80 -5.95 1.02
C GLU A 178 -7.66 -6.95 1.24
N SER A 179 -6.68 -6.90 0.35
CA SER A 179 -5.51 -7.79 0.41
C SER A 179 -4.22 -7.00 0.20
N PHE A 180 -3.15 -7.45 0.85
CA PHE A 180 -1.83 -6.83 0.78
C PHE A 180 -0.88 -7.80 0.10
N THR A 181 -0.17 -7.33 -0.92
CA THR A 181 0.66 -8.19 -1.75
C THR A 181 1.85 -7.44 -2.35
N PHE A 182 2.91 -8.18 -2.66
CA PHE A 182 4.02 -7.71 -3.49
C PHE A 182 3.89 -8.14 -4.95
N ASN A 183 2.86 -8.91 -5.28
CA ASN A 183 2.52 -9.36 -6.63
C ASN A 183 1.00 -9.27 -6.82
N SER A 184 0.56 -8.13 -7.34
CA SER A 184 -0.87 -7.81 -7.50
C SER A 184 -1.57 -8.73 -8.49
N TYR A 185 -0.89 -9.18 -9.57
CA TYR A 185 -1.48 -10.09 -10.55
C TYR A 185 -1.76 -11.47 -9.96
N LYS A 186 -0.77 -12.07 -9.29
CA LYS A 186 -0.96 -13.36 -8.61
C LYS A 186 -2.05 -13.28 -7.55
N GLU A 187 -2.12 -12.15 -6.86
CA GLU A 187 -3.13 -11.92 -5.83
C GLU A 187 -4.54 -11.79 -6.42
N ILE A 188 -4.73 -11.09 -7.53
CA ILE A 188 -6.05 -11.01 -8.19
C ILE A 188 -6.57 -12.41 -8.59
N ILE A 189 -5.68 -13.29 -9.07
CA ILE A 189 -6.05 -14.68 -9.40
C ILE A 189 -6.50 -15.43 -8.14
N ARG A 190 -5.76 -15.28 -7.02
CA ARG A 190 -6.15 -15.88 -5.73
C ARG A 190 -7.52 -15.37 -5.26
N LEU A 191 -7.72 -14.05 -5.31
CA LEU A 191 -8.99 -13.41 -4.92
C LEU A 191 -10.16 -13.86 -5.81
N TYR A 192 -9.91 -14.17 -7.08
CA TYR A 192 -10.92 -14.74 -7.98
C TYR A 192 -11.34 -16.15 -7.54
N GLU A 193 -10.40 -17.03 -7.21
CA GLU A 193 -10.74 -18.38 -6.74
C GLU A 193 -11.47 -18.36 -5.38
N ASP A 194 -11.07 -17.48 -4.47
CA ASP A 194 -11.76 -17.25 -3.20
C ASP A 194 -13.21 -16.76 -3.45
N ALA A 195 -13.37 -15.81 -4.37
CA ALA A 195 -14.69 -15.28 -4.75
C ALA A 195 -15.57 -16.36 -5.39
N ARG A 196 -15.01 -17.17 -6.29
CA ARG A 196 -15.69 -18.28 -6.95
C ARG A 196 -16.15 -19.34 -5.95
N THR A 197 -15.28 -19.74 -5.03
CA THR A 197 -15.62 -20.69 -3.96
C THR A 197 -16.77 -20.14 -3.10
N THR A 198 -16.70 -18.86 -2.75
CA THR A 198 -17.76 -18.16 -2.00
C THR A 198 -19.08 -18.14 -2.78
N ALA A 199 -19.04 -17.83 -4.07
CA ALA A 199 -20.20 -17.76 -4.95
C ALA A 199 -20.89 -19.12 -5.08
N VAL A 200 -20.12 -20.19 -5.36
CA VAL A 200 -20.65 -21.56 -5.48
C VAL A 200 -21.30 -22.02 -4.18
N ARG A 201 -20.64 -21.81 -3.04
CA ARG A 201 -21.20 -22.15 -1.72
C ARG A 201 -22.52 -21.41 -1.47
N THR A 202 -22.57 -20.12 -1.79
CA THR A 202 -23.78 -19.30 -1.61
C THR A 202 -24.90 -19.73 -2.56
N ALA A 203 -24.56 -20.05 -3.81
CA ALA A 203 -25.51 -20.56 -4.80
C ALA A 203 -26.15 -21.88 -4.37
N VAL A 204 -25.36 -22.83 -3.86
CA VAL A 204 -25.86 -24.10 -3.31
C VAL A 204 -26.79 -23.86 -2.13
N GLN A 205 -26.41 -23.00 -1.19
CA GLN A 205 -27.23 -22.68 -0.01
C GLN A 205 -28.59 -22.07 -0.39
N LEU A 206 -28.60 -21.20 -1.40
CA LEU A 206 -29.81 -20.54 -1.90
C LEU A 206 -30.56 -21.37 -2.94
N ARG A 207 -30.02 -22.52 -3.38
CA ARG A 207 -30.57 -23.34 -4.47
C ARG A 207 -30.76 -22.57 -5.78
N ILE A 208 -29.78 -21.74 -6.12
CA ILE A 208 -29.75 -20.98 -7.39
C ILE A 208 -28.62 -21.45 -8.30
N GLU A 209 -28.83 -21.31 -9.60
CA GLU A 209 -27.83 -21.62 -10.61
C GLU A 209 -27.05 -20.36 -10.99
N ILE A 210 -25.72 -20.46 -11.00
CA ILE A 210 -24.82 -19.40 -11.43
C ILE A 210 -23.91 -19.87 -12.56
N SER A 211 -23.33 -18.93 -13.30
CA SER A 211 -22.29 -19.24 -14.29
C SER A 211 -21.07 -19.87 -13.64
N ALA A 212 -20.45 -20.83 -14.34
CA ALA A 212 -19.23 -21.49 -13.88
C ALA A 212 -18.03 -20.54 -13.75
N THR A 213 -18.04 -19.46 -14.53
CA THR A 213 -17.03 -18.40 -14.53
C THR A 213 -17.64 -17.07 -14.09
N GLY A 214 -16.83 -16.26 -13.42
CA GLY A 214 -17.18 -14.89 -13.05
C GLY A 214 -16.36 -13.87 -13.83
N GLY A 215 -16.81 -12.63 -13.84
CA GLY A 215 -16.09 -11.49 -14.42
C GLY A 215 -15.74 -10.45 -13.37
N LEU A 216 -14.55 -9.86 -13.46
CA LEU A 216 -14.18 -8.68 -12.69
C LEU A 216 -15.02 -7.49 -13.15
N VAL A 217 -15.87 -6.96 -12.28
CA VAL A 217 -16.85 -5.91 -12.64
C VAL A 217 -16.43 -4.51 -12.21
N LYS A 218 -15.51 -4.41 -11.25
CA LYS A 218 -14.89 -3.15 -10.84
C LYS A 218 -13.41 -3.19 -11.13
N LYS A 219 -12.86 -2.07 -11.57
CA LYS A 219 -11.41 -1.93 -11.64
C LYS A 219 -10.86 -1.97 -10.21
N PRO A 220 -9.97 -2.91 -9.88
CA PRO A 220 -9.34 -2.94 -8.57
C PRO A 220 -8.57 -1.64 -8.36
N HIS A 221 -8.60 -1.15 -7.14
CA HIS A 221 -7.75 -0.03 -6.76
C HIS A 221 -6.44 -0.62 -6.21
N PHE A 222 -5.32 -0.16 -6.79
CA PHE A 222 -3.97 -0.49 -6.35
C PHE A 222 -3.48 0.69 -5.52
N ALA A 223 -3.32 0.49 -4.22
CA ALA A 223 -2.76 1.50 -3.33
C ALA A 223 -1.32 1.13 -2.94
N PHE A 224 -0.40 2.06 -3.13
CA PHE A 224 1.04 1.87 -2.90
C PHE A 224 1.40 2.27 -1.47
N GLU A 225 1.50 1.29 -0.57
CA GLU A 225 1.75 1.58 0.85
C GLU A 225 3.19 2.05 1.08
N GLY A 226 3.33 3.14 1.84
CA GLY A 226 4.65 3.66 2.22
C GLY A 226 5.34 4.48 1.15
N ASP A 227 4.63 4.88 0.09
CA ASP A 227 5.09 5.91 -0.84
C ASP A 227 5.19 7.24 -0.11
N LEU A 228 6.42 7.67 0.16
CA LEU A 228 6.74 8.84 0.96
C LEU A 228 6.37 10.16 0.27
N ILE A 229 6.33 10.16 -1.07
CA ILE A 229 5.92 11.34 -1.85
C ILE A 229 4.40 11.46 -1.78
N ALA A 230 3.68 10.37 -2.03
CA ALA A 230 2.22 10.35 -1.89
C ALA A 230 1.80 10.73 -0.47
N LEU A 231 2.50 10.20 0.52
CA LEU A 231 2.33 10.48 1.93
C LEU A 231 2.45 11.96 2.25
N TYR A 232 3.48 12.62 1.71
CA TYR A 232 3.68 14.06 1.85
C TYR A 232 2.56 14.84 1.14
N LEU A 233 2.23 14.50 -0.10
CA LEU A 233 1.19 15.18 -0.88
C LEU A 233 -0.19 15.07 -0.21
N ALA A 234 -0.51 13.91 0.35
CA ALA A 234 -1.75 13.66 1.07
C ALA A 234 -1.96 14.54 2.30
N THR A 235 -0.88 15.12 2.86
CA THR A 235 -1.00 16.06 3.99
C THR A 235 -1.57 17.42 3.61
N PHE A 236 -1.53 17.77 2.32
CA PHE A 236 -1.98 19.07 1.84
C PHE A 236 -3.33 18.98 1.14
N GLU A 237 -3.52 18.03 0.22
CA GLU A 237 -4.77 17.89 -0.53
C GLU A 237 -4.92 16.51 -1.15
N THR A 238 -6.17 16.09 -1.42
CA THR A 238 -6.45 14.97 -2.31
C THR A 238 -6.31 15.43 -3.75
N ALA A 239 -5.33 14.88 -4.48
CA ALA A 239 -5.08 15.19 -5.88
C ALA A 239 -5.53 14.02 -6.76
N SER A 240 -6.06 14.28 -7.96
CA SER A 240 -6.35 13.23 -8.94
C SER A 240 -6.05 13.66 -10.37
N ILE A 241 -5.55 12.72 -11.16
CA ILE A 241 -5.24 12.92 -12.58
C ILE A 241 -5.73 11.72 -13.40
N LYS A 242 -6.17 11.97 -14.63
CA LYS A 242 -6.49 10.91 -15.59
C LYS A 242 -5.20 10.30 -16.13
N THR A 243 -5.20 8.99 -16.35
CA THR A 243 -4.10 8.34 -17.08
C THR A 243 -4.29 8.49 -18.58
N LYS A 244 -3.27 8.09 -19.35
CA LYS A 244 -3.24 8.17 -20.82
C LYS A 244 -4.44 7.49 -21.51
N ASN A 245 -5.09 6.54 -20.84
CA ASN A 245 -6.19 5.75 -21.40
C ASN A 245 -7.59 6.38 -21.18
N ASP A 246 -7.69 7.59 -20.59
CA ASP A 246 -8.89 8.34 -20.18
C ASP A 246 -9.87 7.64 -19.21
N LYS A 247 -9.83 6.31 -19.17
CA LYS A 247 -10.59 5.41 -18.29
C LYS A 247 -9.84 5.08 -17.01
N GLY A 248 -8.53 5.34 -16.97
CA GLY A 248 -7.70 5.15 -15.79
C GLY A 248 -7.55 6.46 -15.02
N ARG A 249 -7.41 6.35 -13.70
CA ARG A 249 -7.18 7.48 -12.81
C ARG A 249 -6.08 7.11 -11.83
N VAL A 250 -5.28 8.10 -11.48
CA VAL A 250 -4.33 8.05 -10.39
C VAL A 250 -4.72 9.15 -9.42
N TRP A 251 -4.72 8.87 -8.13
CA TRP A 251 -5.08 9.85 -7.13
C TRP A 251 -4.32 9.60 -5.83
N VAL A 252 -4.23 10.62 -4.99
CA VAL A 252 -3.70 10.50 -3.64
C VAL A 252 -4.88 10.56 -2.69
N ASP A 253 -5.09 9.50 -1.90
CA ASP A 253 -6.20 9.41 -0.95
C ASP A 253 -5.69 9.17 0.48
N ALA A 254 -6.21 9.97 1.41
CA ALA A 254 -5.98 9.81 2.84
C ALA A 254 -7.13 9.06 3.55
N SER A 255 -8.22 8.70 2.85
CA SER A 255 -9.42 8.09 3.44
C SER A 255 -9.18 6.75 4.13
N HIS A 256 -8.19 5.97 3.66
CA HIS A 256 -7.74 4.73 4.28
C HIS A 256 -6.51 4.92 5.20
N GLY A 257 -6.03 6.17 5.31
CA GLY A 257 -5.30 6.75 6.44
C GLY A 257 -3.80 6.99 6.26
N ALA A 258 -3.14 6.38 5.26
CA ALA A 258 -1.71 6.59 5.04
C ALA A 258 -1.38 7.46 3.83
N GLY A 259 -2.33 8.22 3.25
CA GLY A 259 -2.01 9.10 2.13
C GLY A 259 -1.39 8.35 0.95
N GLU A 260 -2.10 7.34 0.47
CA GLU A 260 -1.56 6.39 -0.50
C GLU A 260 -1.74 6.93 -1.91
N LEU A 261 -0.75 6.69 -2.77
CA LEU A 261 -0.97 6.79 -4.21
C LEU A 261 -1.84 5.61 -4.60
N GLU A 262 -3.00 5.90 -5.18
CA GLU A 262 -3.95 4.92 -5.66
C GLU A 262 -4.11 5.03 -7.18
N THR A 263 -4.34 3.91 -7.81
CA THR A 263 -4.69 3.86 -9.23
C THR A 263 -5.68 2.75 -9.51
N ASN A 264 -6.52 2.93 -10.52
CA ASN A 264 -7.32 1.85 -11.10
C ASN A 264 -6.82 1.44 -12.50
N ASP A 265 -5.66 1.96 -12.90
CA ASP A 265 -4.98 1.65 -14.14
C ASP A 265 -3.84 0.65 -13.88
N PRO A 266 -3.99 -0.62 -14.31
CA PRO A 266 -2.98 -1.65 -14.07
C PRO A 266 -1.66 -1.37 -14.82
N ASP A 267 -1.70 -0.67 -15.96
CA ASP A 267 -0.48 -0.32 -16.70
C ASP A 267 0.28 0.78 -15.96
N TYR A 268 -0.43 1.76 -15.41
CA TYR A 268 0.17 2.75 -14.51
C TYR A 268 0.75 2.07 -13.28
N ALA A 269 0.01 1.15 -12.66
CA ALA A 269 0.48 0.44 -11.47
C ALA A 269 1.76 -0.34 -11.75
N TYR A 270 1.82 -1.07 -12.87
CA TYR A 270 3.01 -1.78 -13.30
C TYR A 270 4.19 -0.81 -13.51
N LYS A 271 4.00 0.27 -14.28
CA LYS A 271 5.03 1.28 -14.51
C LYS A 271 5.54 1.88 -13.21
N TYR A 272 4.63 2.23 -12.30
CA TYR A 272 4.97 2.81 -10.99
C TYR A 272 5.83 1.86 -10.16
N LEU A 273 5.44 0.57 -10.09
CA LEU A 273 6.21 -0.45 -9.37
C LEU A 273 7.59 -0.71 -9.98
N THR A 274 7.73 -0.61 -11.30
CA THR A 274 9.01 -0.76 -12.02
C THR A 274 9.84 0.54 -12.06
N MET A 275 9.28 1.68 -11.63
CA MET A 275 9.96 2.98 -11.72
C MET A 275 11.31 2.99 -10.99
N PRO A 276 11.46 2.42 -9.78
CA PRO A 276 12.77 2.35 -9.14
C PRO A 276 13.82 1.64 -10.00
N GLU A 277 13.48 0.46 -10.55
CA GLU A 277 14.37 -0.33 -11.42
C GLU A 277 14.77 0.45 -12.67
N ASN A 278 13.79 1.06 -13.36
CA ASN A 278 14.02 1.86 -14.56
C ASN A 278 14.91 3.09 -14.28
N VAL A 279 14.68 3.79 -13.17
CA VAL A 279 15.52 4.93 -12.76
C VAL A 279 16.93 4.47 -12.43
N PHE A 280 17.08 3.29 -11.81
CA PHE A 280 18.40 2.74 -11.52
C PHE A 280 19.17 2.38 -12.78
N ASP A 281 18.55 1.70 -13.73
CA ASP A 281 19.20 1.34 -14.98
C ASP A 281 19.58 2.58 -15.79
N LEU A 282 18.68 3.57 -15.87
CA LEU A 282 19.00 4.87 -16.46
C LEU A 282 20.19 5.55 -15.76
N SER A 283 20.29 5.48 -14.42
CA SER A 283 21.43 6.05 -13.69
C SER A 283 22.77 5.36 -14.00
N LYS A 284 22.75 4.06 -14.32
CA LYS A 284 23.95 3.31 -14.73
C LYS A 284 24.36 3.74 -16.14
N ASP A 285 23.40 3.89 -17.04
CA ASP A 285 23.63 4.35 -18.41
C ASP A 285 24.18 5.78 -18.43
N ILE A 286 23.62 6.68 -17.62
CA ILE A 286 24.14 8.04 -17.46
C ILE A 286 25.59 8.01 -16.98
N ARG A 287 25.92 7.23 -15.93
CA ARG A 287 27.31 7.10 -15.45
C ARG A 287 28.26 6.54 -16.50
N LYS A 288 27.79 5.61 -17.35
CA LYS A 288 28.55 5.06 -18.46
C LYS A 288 28.78 6.09 -19.57
N ILE A 289 27.81 6.96 -19.82
CA ILE A 289 27.95 8.08 -20.75
C ILE A 289 28.94 9.12 -20.18
N GLU A 290 28.80 9.49 -18.91
CA GLU A 290 29.68 10.42 -18.22
C GLU A 290 31.14 9.95 -18.23
N SER A 291 31.39 8.66 -17.96
CA SER A 291 32.75 8.11 -17.99
C SER A 291 33.36 8.18 -19.39
N LYS A 292 32.58 7.85 -20.44
CA LYS A 292 33.00 8.02 -21.84
C LYS A 292 33.31 9.48 -22.17
N ILE A 293 32.41 10.41 -21.84
CA ILE A 293 32.57 11.86 -22.09
C ILE A 293 33.79 12.41 -21.33
N SER A 294 34.02 11.98 -20.10
CA SER A 294 35.19 12.40 -19.31
C SER A 294 36.52 11.99 -19.95
N GLY A 295 36.54 10.84 -20.64
CA GLY A 295 37.67 10.41 -21.47
C GLY A 295 37.90 11.34 -22.65
N TYR A 296 36.83 11.78 -23.33
CA TYR A 296 36.94 12.73 -24.44
C TYR A 296 37.36 14.14 -23.99
N LYS A 297 36.95 14.61 -22.80
CA LYS A 297 37.43 15.89 -22.24
C LYS A 297 38.94 15.91 -22.02
N ARG A 298 39.58 14.77 -21.73
CA ARG A 298 41.05 14.67 -21.64
C ARG A 298 41.75 14.79 -22.99
N CYS A 299 41.08 14.45 -24.08
CA CYS A 299 41.63 14.50 -25.45
C CYS A 299 41.36 15.83 -26.18
N TYR A 300 40.67 16.77 -25.54
CA TYR A 300 40.32 18.09 -26.11
C TYR A 300 40.66 19.24 -25.16
N ASP A 301 41.47 18.98 -24.13
CA ASP A 301 42.04 20.06 -23.33
C ASP A 301 43.01 20.86 -24.23
N PRO A 302 42.75 22.15 -24.55
CA PRO A 302 43.58 22.93 -25.44
C PRO A 302 45.02 23.15 -24.91
N LEU A 303 45.30 22.76 -23.66
CA LEU A 303 46.65 22.73 -23.09
C LEU A 303 47.39 21.40 -23.28
N VAL A 304 46.71 20.35 -23.75
CA VAL A 304 47.26 18.98 -23.96
C VAL A 304 47.00 18.47 -25.39
N THR A 305 46.17 19.16 -26.16
CA THR A 305 46.06 18.94 -27.61
C THR A 305 47.11 19.78 -28.30
N ASP A 306 48.24 19.15 -28.63
CA ASP A 306 49.20 19.67 -29.59
C ASP A 306 48.48 19.88 -30.93
N ASN A 307 47.91 21.06 -31.13
CA ASN A 307 47.64 21.56 -32.46
C ASN A 307 49.00 21.93 -33.06
N ASN A 308 49.47 21.07 -33.97
CA ASN A 308 50.49 21.38 -34.98
C ASN A 308 50.20 22.73 -35.66
#